data_AF-A0A535P9L2-F1
#
_entry.id   AF-A0A535P9L2-F1
#
_cell.length_a   1.000
_cell.length_b   1.000
_cell.length_c   1.000
_cell.angle_alpha   90.00
_cell.angle_beta   90.00
_cell.angle_gamma   90.00
#
_symmetry.space_group_name_H-M   'P 1'
#
loop_
_entity.id
_entity.type
_entity.pdbx_description
1 polymer ?
#
loop_
_entity_poly.entity_id
_entity_poly.type
_entity_poly.pdbx_seq_one_letter_code
_entity_poly.pdbx_strand_id
1 'polypeptide(L)'
;MLAVPAGPQDRVVVDGDAPRLVPAGTDPDLGDATLVAVDLEGRAPADAVDRGALALAGLGRALLRIGAARLADGDADDLAELVPEYVTLPRGVTRAAGEVTWSRDRR
;
A
#
# COMPACT_ATOMS: atom_id res chain seq x y z
N MET A 1 -2.33 -11.14 -5.94
CA MET A 1 -1.13 -10.88 -5.11
C MET A 1 -0.61 -9.45 -5.32
N LEU A 2 -0.24 -8.77 -4.25
CA LEU A 2 0.33 -7.42 -4.23
C LEU A 2 1.62 -7.41 -3.39
N ALA A 3 2.72 -6.86 -3.91
CA ALA A 3 3.95 -6.66 -3.15
C ALA A 3 4.18 -5.16 -2.93
N VAL A 4 4.31 -4.72 -1.67
CA VAL A 4 4.56 -3.33 -1.29
C VAL A 4 5.87 -3.20 -0.53
N PRO A 5 6.57 -2.05 -0.59
CA PRO A 5 7.73 -1.80 0.25
C PRO A 5 7.41 -1.93 1.75
N ALA A 6 8.34 -2.51 2.52
CA ALA A 6 8.24 -2.72 3.97
C ALA A 6 9.46 -2.17 4.74
N GLY A 7 9.93 -0.97 4.41
CA GLY A 7 11.17 -0.40 4.96
C GLY A 7 12.20 -0.13 3.88
N PRO A 8 13.51 -0.07 4.24
CA PRO A 8 14.57 0.24 3.27
C PRO A 8 14.82 -0.85 2.23
N GLN A 9 14.51 -2.11 2.57
CA GLN A 9 14.88 -3.29 1.78
C GLN A 9 13.83 -4.41 1.82
N ASP A 10 13.03 -4.50 2.89
CA ASP A 10 12.00 -5.53 3.04
C ASP A 10 10.76 -5.21 2.19
N ARG A 11 9.90 -6.21 1.99
CA ARG A 11 8.62 -6.11 1.28
C ARG A 11 7.51 -6.78 2.08
N VAL A 12 6.28 -6.30 1.99
CA VAL A 12 5.11 -7.07 2.40
C VAL A 12 4.46 -7.62 1.14
N VAL A 13 4.25 -8.92 1.12
CA VAL A 13 3.46 -9.61 0.11
C VAL A 13 2.08 -9.89 0.68
N VAL A 14 1.06 -9.38 0.01
CA VAL A 14 -0.36 -9.62 0.31
C VAL A 14 -0.90 -10.58 -0.73
N ASP A 15 -1.29 -11.77 -0.28
CA ASP A 15 -2.01 -12.76 -1.08
C ASP A 15 -3.27 -13.19 -0.32
N GLY A 16 -4.44 -12.72 -0.79
CA GLY A 16 -5.67 -12.81 -0.01
C GLY A 16 -5.61 -11.97 1.26
N ASP A 17 -6.09 -12.52 2.37
CA ASP A 17 -6.26 -11.82 3.65
C ASP A 17 -5.03 -11.88 4.57
N ALA A 18 -3.95 -12.54 4.15
CA ALA A 18 -2.78 -12.78 4.98
C ALA A 18 -1.54 -12.02 4.45
N PRO A 19 -1.25 -10.80 4.96
CA PRO A 19 0.00 -10.11 4.65
C PRO A 19 1.20 -10.85 5.26
N ARG A 20 2.27 -11.00 4.47
CA ARG A 20 3.52 -11.63 4.89
C ARG A 20 4.71 -10.72 4.65
N LEU A 21 5.54 -10.52 5.68
CA LEU A 21 6.83 -9.85 5.54
C LEU A 21 7.83 -10.74 4.79
N VAL A 22 8.49 -10.16 3.79
CA VAL A 22 9.56 -10.75 2.98
C VAL A 22 10.83 -9.94 3.25
N PRO A 23 11.83 -10.54 3.93
CA PRO A 23 13.07 -9.86 4.27
C PRO A 23 13.91 -9.50 3.04
N ALA A 24 14.72 -8.46 3.19
CA ALA A 24 15.76 -8.04 2.26
C ALA A 24 16.59 -9.22 1.72
N GLY A 25 16.90 -9.19 0.41
CA GLY A 25 17.69 -10.24 -0.25
C GLY A 25 16.93 -11.54 -0.50
N THR A 26 15.67 -11.64 -0.08
CA THR A 26 14.77 -12.73 -0.49
C THR A 26 13.94 -12.25 -1.67
N ASP A 27 14.07 -12.91 -2.81
CA ASP A 27 13.15 -12.68 -3.91
C ASP A 27 11.81 -13.36 -3.58
N PRO A 28 10.71 -12.60 -3.43
CA PRO A 28 9.40 -13.22 -3.23
C PRO A 28 9.01 -13.99 -4.47
N ASP A 29 8.53 -15.22 -4.29
CA ASP A 29 7.79 -15.90 -5.35
C ASP A 29 6.49 -15.11 -5.59
N LEU A 30 6.40 -14.51 -6.78
CA LEU A 30 5.26 -13.71 -7.20
C LEU A 30 4.22 -14.50 -8.00
N GLY A 31 4.48 -15.78 -8.30
CA GLY A 31 3.64 -16.60 -9.18
C GLY A 31 3.28 -15.87 -10.48
N ASP A 32 2.01 -15.96 -10.88
CA ASP A 32 1.47 -15.33 -12.10
C ASP A 32 1.05 -13.86 -11.86
N ALA A 33 1.70 -13.16 -10.94
CA ALA A 33 1.37 -11.77 -10.63
C ALA A 33 1.51 -10.86 -11.87
N THR A 34 0.54 -9.95 -12.02
CA THR A 34 0.58 -8.93 -13.06
C THR A 34 1.41 -7.74 -12.62
N LEU A 35 2.44 -7.39 -13.37
CA LEU A 35 3.24 -6.20 -13.12
C LEU A 35 2.47 -4.93 -13.54
N VAL A 36 2.28 -4.00 -12.60
CA VAL A 36 1.68 -2.69 -12.81
C VAL A 36 2.72 -1.64 -12.42
N ALA A 37 3.19 -0.85 -13.39
CA ALA A 37 4.31 0.06 -13.20
C ALA A 37 3.82 1.51 -13.12
N VAL A 38 3.91 2.13 -11.94
CA VAL A 38 3.48 3.52 -11.70
C VAL A 38 4.72 4.40 -11.52
N ASP A 39 4.80 5.51 -12.24
CA ASP A 39 5.95 6.45 -12.20
C ASP A 39 7.30 5.78 -12.57
N LEU A 40 7.24 4.79 -13.48
CA LEU A 40 8.39 3.99 -13.93
C LEU A 40 8.63 4.10 -15.44
N GLU A 41 8.27 5.23 -16.05
CA GLU A 41 8.54 5.51 -17.47
C GLU A 41 10.03 5.32 -17.79
N GLY A 42 10.33 4.61 -18.89
CA GLY A 42 11.69 4.23 -19.27
C GLY A 42 12.44 3.29 -18.31
N ARG A 43 11.79 2.80 -17.25
CA ARG A 43 12.38 1.91 -16.21
C ARG A 43 11.62 0.59 -16.04
N ALA A 44 10.55 0.38 -16.79
CA ALA A 44 9.73 -0.82 -16.76
C ALA A 44 9.25 -1.20 -18.19
N PRO A 45 8.78 -2.44 -18.41
CA PRO A 45 8.13 -2.83 -19.66
C PRO A 45 6.98 -1.89 -20.01
N ALA A 46 6.86 -1.52 -21.29
CA ALA A 46 5.88 -0.53 -21.75
C ALA A 46 4.43 -0.92 -21.42
N ASP A 47 4.10 -2.20 -21.58
CA ASP A 47 2.78 -2.75 -21.25
C ASP A 47 2.46 -2.63 -19.74
N ALA A 48 3.48 -2.74 -18.88
CA ALA A 48 3.32 -2.54 -17.45
C ALA A 48 3.09 -1.06 -17.08
N VAL A 49 3.73 -0.15 -17.81
CA VAL A 49 3.52 1.30 -17.66
C VAL A 49 2.12 1.69 -18.10
N ASP A 50 1.65 1.17 -19.24
CA ASP A 50 0.28 1.39 -19.74
C ASP A 50 -0.77 0.90 -18.72
N ARG A 51 -0.55 -0.29 -18.14
CA ARG A 51 -1.38 -0.79 -17.04
C ARG A 51 -1.36 0.13 -15.82
N GLY A 52 -0.18 0.67 -15.47
CA GLY A 52 -0.03 1.61 -14.37
C GLY A 52 -0.80 2.91 -14.57
N ALA A 53 -0.73 3.48 -15.78
CA ALA A 53 -1.49 4.67 -16.14
C ALA A 53 -3.01 4.41 -16.04
N LEU A 54 -3.48 3.26 -16.57
CA LEU A 54 -4.88 2.86 -16.48
C LEU A 54 -5.34 2.67 -15.03
N ALA A 55 -4.53 2.00 -14.22
CA ALA A 55 -4.81 1.78 -12.80
C ALA A 55 -4.91 3.11 -12.04
N LEU A 56 -3.97 4.04 -12.26
CA LEU A 56 -3.95 5.34 -11.61
C LEU A 56 -5.17 6.18 -11.99
N ALA A 57 -5.55 6.18 -13.28
CA ALA A 57 -6.74 6.88 -13.75
C ALA A 57 -8.05 6.33 -13.12
N GLY A 58 -8.10 5.02 -12.86
CA GLY A 58 -9.26 4.36 -12.25
C GLY A 58 -9.30 4.42 -10.72
N LEU A 59 -8.19 4.74 -10.06
CA LEU A 59 -8.03 4.58 -8.61
C LEU A 59 -9.08 5.34 -7.80
N GLY A 60 -9.29 6.63 -8.11
CA GLY A 60 -10.27 7.45 -7.38
C GLY A 60 -11.69 6.88 -7.46
N ARG A 61 -12.11 6.41 -8.63
CA ARG A 61 -13.41 5.75 -8.82
C ARG A 61 -13.51 4.45 -8.03
N ALA A 62 -12.44 3.66 -8.01
CA ALA A 62 -12.40 2.42 -7.25
C ALA A 62 -12.53 2.68 -5.74
N LEU A 63 -11.80 3.67 -5.21
CA LEU A 63 -11.88 4.07 -3.79
C LEU A 63 -13.28 4.54 -3.41
N LEU A 64 -13.90 5.39 -4.22
CA LEU A 64 -15.28 5.86 -3.99
C LEU A 64 -16.28 4.70 -3.99
N ARG A 65 -16.14 3.75 -4.92
CA ARG A 65 -17.01 2.57 -4.99
C ARG A 65 -16.87 1.70 -3.75
N ILE A 66 -15.64 1.46 -3.28
CA ILE A 66 -15.38 0.66 -2.07
C ILE A 66 -15.95 1.36 -0.85
N GLY A 67 -15.65 2.66 -0.66
CA GLY A 67 -16.17 3.42 0.47
C GLY A 67 -17.70 3.51 0.48
N ALA A 68 -18.32 3.72 -0.68
CA ALA A 68 -19.78 3.74 -0.79
C ALA A 68 -20.42 2.39 -0.42
N ALA A 69 -19.80 1.27 -0.80
CA ALA A 69 -20.28 -0.06 -0.41
C ALA A 69 -20.19 -0.27 1.12
N ARG A 70 -19.05 0.06 1.74
CA ARG A 70 -18.87 -0.03 3.20
C ARG A 70 -19.91 0.79 3.95
N LEU A 71 -20.11 2.05 3.54
CA LEU A 71 -21.09 2.94 4.16
C LEU A 71 -22.54 2.42 4.01
N ALA A 72 -22.88 1.82 2.85
CA ALA A 72 -24.19 1.23 2.64
C ALA A 72 -24.45 0.01 3.56
N ASP A 73 -23.40 -0.74 3.89
CA ASP A 73 -23.44 -1.88 4.81
C ASP A 73 -23.38 -1.44 6.30
N GLY A 74 -23.31 -0.14 6.58
CA GLY A 74 -23.18 0.41 7.93
C GLY A 74 -21.78 0.25 8.54
N ASP A 75 -20.80 -0.15 7.74
CA ASP A 75 -19.38 -0.25 8.11
C ASP A 75 -18.73 1.14 7.99
N ALA A 76 -18.76 1.89 9.10
CA ALA A 76 -18.14 3.20 9.23
C ALA A 76 -17.07 3.17 10.32
N ASP A 77 -15.88 3.69 10.00
CA ASP A 77 -14.76 3.77 10.94
C ASP A 77 -15.00 4.88 11.98
N ASP A 78 -14.69 4.62 13.26
CA ASP A 78 -14.57 5.70 14.26
C ASP A 78 -13.29 6.49 13.98
N LEU A 79 -13.47 7.76 13.59
CA LEU A 79 -12.35 8.65 13.27
C LEU A 79 -11.40 8.87 14.45
N ALA A 80 -11.87 8.70 15.69
CA ALA A 80 -11.02 8.80 16.88
C ALA A 80 -10.08 7.58 17.04
N GLU A 81 -10.45 6.43 16.46
CA GLU A 81 -9.69 5.19 16.51
C GLU A 81 -8.81 4.98 15.26
N LEU A 82 -9.00 5.79 14.21
CA LEU A 82 -8.18 5.73 13.00
C LEU A 82 -6.72 6.08 13.30
N VAL A 83 -5.88 5.05 13.34
CA VAL A 83 -4.43 5.16 13.41
C VAL A 83 -3.80 4.69 12.11
N PRO A 84 -2.92 5.48 11.46
CA PRO A 84 -2.20 5.03 10.29
C PRO A 84 -1.33 3.81 10.62
N GLU A 85 -1.54 2.71 9.91
CA GLU A 85 -0.60 1.59 9.96
C GLU A 85 0.58 1.90 9.03
N TYR A 86 1.73 2.23 9.63
CA TYR A 86 2.97 2.40 8.89
C TYR A 86 3.63 1.05 8.67
N VAL A 87 3.52 0.53 7.44
CA VAL A 87 4.13 -0.75 7.03
C VAL A 87 5.67 -0.64 6.88
N THR A 88 6.25 0.55 7.09
CA THR A 88 7.69 0.80 6.90
C THR A 88 8.24 1.73 7.97
N LEU A 89 9.43 1.43 8.49
CA LEU A 89 10.24 2.41 9.23
C LEU A 89 10.83 3.44 8.25
N PRO A 90 10.94 4.73 8.65
CA PRO A 90 11.69 5.72 7.88
C PRO A 90 13.11 5.24 7.57
N ARG A 91 13.65 5.63 6.41
CA ARG A 91 15.01 5.26 6.00
C ARG A 91 16.03 5.57 7.10
N GLY A 92 16.81 4.58 7.51
CA GLY A 92 17.86 4.71 8.52
C GLY A 92 17.44 4.40 9.97
N VAL A 93 16.18 4.04 10.22
CA VAL A 93 15.69 3.70 11.56
C VAL A 93 15.70 2.19 11.76
N THR A 94 16.47 1.70 12.73
CA THR A 94 16.58 0.27 13.08
C THR A 94 15.57 -0.19 14.13
N ARG A 95 14.89 0.76 14.80
CA ARG A 95 13.83 0.52 15.79
C ARG A 95 12.94 1.76 15.90
N ALA A 96 11.63 1.63 15.68
CA ALA A 96 10.69 2.65 16.13
C ALA A 96 10.45 2.49 17.63
N ALA A 97 10.56 3.59 18.38
CA ALA A 97 10.06 3.71 19.74
C ALA A 97 9.31 5.03 19.84
N GLY A 98 8.05 4.99 20.27
CA GLY A 98 7.17 6.16 20.44
C GLY A 98 5.76 5.93 19.89
N GLU A 99 4.76 6.55 20.54
CA GLU A 99 3.38 6.62 20.04
C GLU A 99 3.26 7.78 19.05
N VAL A 100 2.71 7.50 17.86
CA VAL A 100 2.39 8.53 16.86
C VAL A 100 0.97 9.00 17.12
N THR A 101 0.80 10.28 17.38
CA THR A 101 -0.50 10.94 17.49
C THR A 101 -0.67 11.90 16.33
N TRP A 102 -1.91 12.04 15.85
CA TRP A 102 -2.25 13.01 14.83
C TRP A 102 -1.78 14.41 15.24
N SER A 103 -1.28 15.18 14.26
CA SER A 103 -1.05 16.61 14.45
C SER A 103 -2.36 17.23 14.94
N ARG A 104 -2.33 17.92 16.09
CA ARG A 104 -3.50 18.67 16.58
C ARG A 104 -3.93 19.67 15.51
N ASP A 105 -5.24 19.80 15.37
CA ASP A 105 -5.92 20.77 14.50
C ASP A 105 -5.25 22.16 14.64
N ARG A 106 -4.72 22.70 13.55
CA ARG A 106 -4.18 24.06 13.50
C ARG A 106 -5.31 24.98 13.08
N ARG A 107 -6.18 25.33 14.03
CA ARG A 107 -7.00 26.52 13.89
C ARG A 107 -6.16 27.77 14.13
#